data_AF-A0A3S9PHB5-F1
#
_entry.id   AF-A0A3S9PHB5-F1
#
_cell.length_a   1.000
_cell.length_b   1.000
_cell.length_c   1.000
_cell.angle_alpha   90.00
_cell.angle_beta   90.00
_cell.angle_gamma   90.00
#
_symmetry.space_group_name_H-M   'P 1'
#
loop_
_entity.id
_entity.type
_entity.pdbx_description
1 polymer ?
#
loop_
_entity_poly.entity_id
_entity_poly.type
_entity_poly.pdbx_seq_one_letter_code
_entity_poly.pdbx_strand_id
1 'polypeptide(L)' 'MNCPACGSSDMRQLNNGNWQCGSCGAVTAGSSGLGCARP' A
#
# COMPACT_ATOMS: atom_id res chain seq x y z
N MET A 1 -5.99 -3.76 -5.44
CA MET A 1 -4.65 -3.56 -4.85
C MET A 1 -4.81 -3.85 -3.37
N ASN A 2 -4.34 -5.00 -2.89
CA ASN A 2 -4.56 -5.43 -1.51
C ASN A 2 -3.34 -5.12 -0.66
N CYS A 3 -3.57 -4.71 0.58
CA CYS A 3 -2.52 -4.41 1.53
C CYS A 3 -1.78 -5.69 1.91
N PRO A 4 -0.44 -5.74 1.81
CA PRO A 4 0.31 -6.94 2.17
C PRO A 4 0.26 -7.25 3.67
N ALA A 5 -0.03 -6.25 4.51
CA ALA A 5 -0.10 -6.42 5.96
C ALA A 5 -1.43 -7.03 6.44
N CYS A 6 -2.54 -6.73 5.78
CA CYS A 6 -3.87 -7.13 6.25
C CYS A 6 -4.83 -7.62 5.15
N GLY A 7 -4.38 -7.70 3.91
CA GLY A 7 -5.18 -8.15 2.75
C GLY A 7 -6.26 -7.17 2.29
N SER A 8 -6.46 -6.06 2.99
CA SER A 8 -7.52 -5.10 2.68
C SER A 8 -7.25 -4.33 1.38
N SER A 9 -8.29 -4.15 0.58
CA SER A 9 -8.25 -3.33 -0.65
C SER A 9 -8.33 -1.83 -0.39
N ASP A 10 -8.58 -1.42 0.86
CA ASP A 10 -8.67 -0.01 1.25
C ASP A 10 -7.27 0.60 1.30
N MET A 11 -6.83 1.17 0.19
CA MET A 11 -5.59 1.93 0.09
C MET A 11 -5.86 3.38 -0.26
N ARG A 12 -5.15 4.29 0.39
CA ARG A 12 -5.23 5.74 0.21
C ARG A 12 -3.84 6.27 -0.15
N GLN A 13 -3.78 7.10 -1.18
CA GLN A 13 -2.53 7.76 -1.55
C GLN A 13 -2.26 8.92 -0.59
N LEU A 14 -1.03 9.02 -0.13
CA LEU A 14 -0.51 10.11 0.69
C LEU A 14 0.18 11.13 -0.23
N ASN A 15 0.15 12.40 0.16
CA ASN A 15 0.74 13.51 -0.61
C ASN A 15 2.26 13.38 -0.84
N ASN A 16 2.94 12.53 -0.08
CA ASN A 16 4.36 12.23 -0.27
C ASN A 16 4.61 11.18 -1.38
N GLY A 17 3.57 10.72 -2.07
CA GLY A 17 3.63 9.66 -3.08
C GLY A 17 3.40 8.27 -2.52
N ASN A 18 3.52 8.09 -1.20
CA ASN A 18 3.30 6.82 -0.50
C ASN A 18 1.82 6.40 -0.49
N TRP A 19 1.57 5.11 -0.26
CA TRP A 19 0.25 4.55 -0.08
C TRP A 19 0.08 4.06 1.35
N GLN A 20 -1.06 4.33 1.95
CA GLN A 20 -1.44 3.86 3.27
C GLN A 20 -2.69 2.99 3.18
N CYS A 21 -2.67 1.83 3.83
CA CYS A 21 -3.89 1.05 4.01
C CYS A 21 -4.81 1.69 5.05
N GLY A 22 -6.07 1.92 4.69
CA GLY A 22 -7.09 2.47 5.58
C GLY A 22 -7.49 1.50 6.70
N SER A 23 -7.38 0.18 6.47
CA SER A 23 -7.84 -0.82 7.44
C SER A 23 -6.83 -1.15 8.52
N CYS A 24 -5.54 -1.24 8.17
CA CYS A 24 -4.48 -1.59 9.12
C CYS A 24 -3.42 -0.50 9.31
N GLY A 25 -3.52 0.63 8.59
CA GLY A 25 -2.60 1.76 8.73
C GLY A 25 -1.23 1.58 8.08
N ALA A 26 -0.95 0.41 7.47
CA ALA A 26 0.33 0.10 6.85
C ALA A 26 0.68 1.10 5.74
N VAL A 27 1.86 1.71 5.83
CA VAL A 27 2.37 2.69 4.85
C VAL A 27 3.43 2.03 3.96
N THR A 28 3.46 2.44 2.71
CA THR A 28 4.09 1.67 1.65
C THR A 28 4.55 2.69 0.59
N ALA A 29 5.85 2.73 0.25
CA ALA A 29 6.47 3.81 -0.52
C ALA A 29 6.14 3.81 -2.02
N GLY A 30 5.54 4.89 -2.51
CA GLY A 30 5.01 4.95 -3.88
C GLY A 30 6.00 5.56 -4.85
N SER A 31 6.76 4.69 -5.48
CA SER A 31 7.39 4.91 -6.78
C SER A 31 7.60 3.53 -7.39
N SER A 32 6.54 2.98 -8.00
CA SER A 32 6.58 1.73 -8.79
C SER A 32 7.05 0.43 -8.08
N GLY A 33 7.37 0.45 -6.79
CA GLY A 33 8.22 -0.57 -6.16
C GLY A 33 7.69 -1.20 -4.87
N LEU A 34 6.39 -1.13 -4.62
CA LEU A 34 5.82 -1.90 -3.51
C LEU A 34 5.47 -3.28 -3.99
N GLY A 35 6.48 -4.15 -4.03
CA GLY A 35 6.49 -5.42 -3.29
C GLY A 35 5.35 -6.44 -3.48
N CYS A 36 4.27 -6.13 -4.19
CA CYS A 36 3.62 -7.03 -5.11
C CYS A 36 4.52 -7.16 -6.36
N ALA A 37 5.82 -7.39 -6.16
CA ALA A 37 6.59 -8.12 -7.14
C ALA A 37 5.89 -9.47 -7.22
N ARG A 38 5.13 -9.68 -8.30
CA ARG A 38 4.62 -11.00 -8.70
C ARG A 38 5.73 -12.04 -8.44
N PRO A 39 5.44 -13.23 -7.85
CA PRO A 39 6.33 -14.35 -8.10
C PRO A 39 6.46 -14.58 -9.62
#